data_AF-A0A0K2RBE8-F1
#
_entry.id   AF-A0A0K2RBE8-F1
#
_cell.length_a   1.000
_cell.length_b   1.000
_cell.length_c   1.000
_cell.angle_alpha   90.00
_cell.angle_beta   90.00
_cell.angle_gamma   90.00
#
_symmetry.space_group_name_H-M   'P 1'
#
loop_
_entity.id
_entity.type
_entity.pdbx_description
1 polymer ?
#
loop_
_entity_poly.entity_id
_entity_poly.type
_entity_poly.pdbx_seq_one_letter_code
_entity_poly.pdbx_strand_id
1 'polypeptide(L)'
;MCNRTVALKEFALSGSEQNPDLTDKDIRLLVSRLNPGSDSPLRLFLDRGVDFLHAATATELAAKMNALTGSALIDPAQLDSVIHDRDVQVASGLGKDPQLAAIRAARRFATDKIMRVAPPHRLTDPEHGPLLAVRLSVLTRKSLGGLQTDLRSRVLDDSGVPVPGMYAAGEAAGFGGGGIHGHRALEGTFLGGCLFSGRAAGRDAAASV
;
A
#
# COMPACT_ATOMS: atom_id res chain seq x y z
N MET A 1 12.26 -5.10 -4.46
CA MET A 1 13.15 -6.02 -3.72
C MET A 1 13.83 -5.24 -2.62
N CYS A 2 14.05 -5.88 -1.48
CA CYS A 2 14.70 -5.33 -0.30
C CYS A 2 15.41 -6.47 0.47
N ASN A 3 15.63 -6.33 1.77
CA ASN A 3 16.08 -7.39 2.65
C ASN A 3 15.19 -7.50 3.89
N ARG A 4 15.47 -8.48 4.76
CA ARG A 4 14.68 -8.75 5.96
C ARG A 4 14.55 -7.53 6.89
N THR A 5 15.64 -6.81 7.15
CA THR A 5 15.60 -5.62 8.03
C THR A 5 14.66 -4.55 7.48
N VAL A 6 14.73 -4.27 6.18
CA VAL A 6 13.82 -3.32 5.52
C VAL A 6 12.39 -3.83 5.59
N ALA A 7 12.12 -5.07 5.20
CA ALA A 7 10.77 -5.63 5.19
C ALA A 7 10.09 -5.58 6.56
N LEU A 8 10.79 -5.98 7.64
CA LEU A 8 10.22 -5.98 8.99
C LEU A 8 9.91 -4.58 9.53
N LYS A 9 10.63 -3.56 9.05
CA LYS A 9 10.41 -2.18 9.48
C LYS A 9 9.39 -1.44 8.62
N GLU A 10 9.41 -1.65 7.31
CA GLU A 10 8.67 -0.84 6.35
C GLU A 10 7.34 -1.48 5.92
N PHE A 11 7.19 -2.80 6.03
CA PHE A 11 5.93 -3.46 5.67
C PHE A 11 4.93 -3.35 6.81
N ALA A 12 3.71 -2.95 6.45
CA ALA A 12 2.57 -2.93 7.35
C ALA A 12 1.43 -3.71 6.71
N LEU A 13 0.77 -4.54 7.53
CA LEU A 13 -0.45 -5.24 7.13
C LEU A 13 -1.65 -4.35 7.46
N SER A 14 -2.44 -4.04 6.43
CA SER A 14 -3.63 -3.20 6.56
C SER A 14 -4.87 -4.07 6.77
N GLY A 15 -5.53 -3.89 7.91
CA GLY A 15 -6.78 -4.58 8.28
C GLY A 15 -6.96 -4.61 9.79
N SER A 16 -8.17 -4.37 10.30
CA SER A 16 -8.46 -4.40 11.75
C SER A 16 -8.22 -5.79 12.35
N GLU A 17 -8.51 -6.85 11.61
CA GLU A 17 -8.26 -8.25 12.00
C GLU A 17 -6.78 -8.57 12.19
N GLN A 18 -5.90 -7.83 11.50
CA GLN A 18 -4.45 -7.97 11.57
C GLN A 18 -3.81 -6.96 12.55
N ASN A 19 -4.64 -6.11 13.18
CA ASN A 19 -4.23 -5.08 14.14
C ASN A 19 -5.19 -5.08 15.37
N PRO A 20 -5.23 -6.18 16.16
CA PRO A 20 -6.09 -6.28 17.34
C PRO A 20 -5.74 -5.24 18.41
N ASP A 21 -4.48 -4.80 18.47
CA ASP A 21 -3.98 -3.75 19.35
C ASP A 21 -4.63 -2.38 19.15
N LEU A 22 -4.91 -2.00 17.89
CA LEU A 22 -5.62 -0.77 17.56
C LEU A 22 -7.14 -0.91 17.74
N THR A 23 -7.66 -2.11 17.51
CA THR A 23 -9.09 -2.45 17.63
C THR A 23 -9.54 -2.47 19.10
N ASP A 24 -8.72 -3.04 19.98
CA ASP A 24 -8.99 -3.19 21.42
C ASP A 24 -8.33 -2.11 22.30
N LYS A 25 -7.62 -1.15 21.68
CA LYS A 25 -6.87 -0.07 22.36
C LYS A 25 -5.84 -0.58 23.38
N ASP A 26 -5.24 -1.74 23.11
CA ASP A 26 -4.29 -2.35 24.03
C ASP A 26 -2.86 -1.85 23.78
N ILE A 27 -2.46 -0.87 24.58
CA ILE A 27 -1.12 -0.25 24.56
C ILE A 27 -0.02 -1.28 24.88
N ARG A 28 -0.29 -2.34 25.66
CA ARG A 28 0.71 -3.36 26.02
C ARG A 28 1.02 -4.28 24.85
N LEU A 29 0.02 -4.63 24.05
CA LEU A 29 0.19 -5.35 22.78
C LEU A 29 0.94 -4.52 21.74
N LEU A 30 0.71 -3.20 21.73
CA LEU A 30 1.43 -2.27 20.86
C LEU A 30 2.93 -2.18 21.24
N VAL A 31 3.23 -2.22 22.54
CA VAL A 31 4.62 -2.28 23.07
C VAL A 31 5.26 -3.65 22.84
N SER A 32 4.51 -4.75 22.88
CA SER A 32 5.05 -6.10 22.65
C SER A 32 5.47 -6.36 21.19
N ARG A 33 4.99 -5.55 20.22
CA ARG A 33 5.52 -5.51 18.83
C ARG A 33 7.00 -5.11 18.76
N LEU A 34 7.55 -4.51 19.82
CA LEU A 34 8.97 -4.19 19.92
C LEU A 34 9.81 -5.42 20.31
N ASN A 35 9.19 -6.54 20.73
CA ASN A 35 9.92 -7.76 21.05
C ASN A 35 10.29 -8.53 19.76
N PRO A 36 11.59 -8.74 19.47
CA PRO A 36 12.06 -9.39 18.23
C PRO A 36 11.70 -10.88 18.06
N GLY A 37 11.04 -11.49 19.05
CA GLY A 37 10.90 -12.94 19.19
C GLY A 37 9.49 -13.53 19.00
N SER A 38 8.44 -12.71 18.80
CA SER A 38 7.09 -13.24 18.56
C SER A 38 6.83 -13.47 17.07
N ASP A 39 6.08 -14.53 16.74
CA ASP A 39 5.54 -14.81 15.40
C ASP A 39 4.51 -13.75 15.03
N SER A 40 4.98 -12.55 14.68
CA SER A 40 4.11 -11.49 14.20
C SER A 40 3.38 -11.93 12.92
N PRO A 41 2.13 -11.48 12.68
CA PRO A 41 1.44 -11.75 11.42
C PRO A 41 2.26 -11.39 10.18
N LEU A 42 3.04 -10.31 10.26
CA LEU A 42 3.98 -9.94 9.21
C LEU A 42 5.04 -11.01 8.97
N ARG A 43 5.68 -11.52 10.03
CA ARG A 43 6.71 -12.56 9.90
C ARG A 43 6.16 -13.84 9.30
N LEU A 44 4.96 -14.27 9.73
CA LEU A 44 4.27 -15.41 9.12
C LEU A 44 3.97 -15.18 7.63
N PHE A 45 3.58 -13.96 7.27
CA PHE A 45 3.31 -13.61 5.87
C PHE A 45 4.57 -13.59 5.02
N LEU A 46 5.69 -13.07 5.55
CA LEU A 46 6.99 -13.12 4.89
C LEU A 46 7.48 -14.56 4.73
N ASP A 47 7.36 -15.37 5.78
CA ASP A 47 7.94 -16.73 5.81
C ASP A 47 7.10 -17.77 5.06
N ARG A 48 5.78 -17.57 4.94
CA ARG A 48 4.85 -18.54 4.33
C ARG A 48 4.14 -18.04 3.08
N GLY A 49 4.23 -16.75 2.77
CA GLY A 49 3.53 -16.15 1.64
C GLY A 49 4.12 -16.60 0.31
N VAL A 50 3.29 -17.13 -0.58
CA VAL A 50 3.74 -17.64 -1.90
C VAL A 50 4.37 -16.53 -2.76
N ASP A 51 3.99 -15.29 -2.50
CA ASP A 51 4.47 -14.09 -3.20
C ASP A 51 5.76 -13.53 -2.60
N PHE A 52 6.20 -14.03 -1.44
CA PHE A 52 7.37 -13.55 -0.70
C PHE A 52 8.51 -14.53 -0.89
N LEU A 53 9.51 -14.10 -1.66
CA LEU A 53 10.66 -14.93 -2.01
C LEU A 53 11.88 -14.44 -1.26
N HIS A 54 12.56 -15.36 -0.58
CA HIS A 54 13.79 -15.07 0.16
C HIS A 54 14.97 -15.80 -0.46
N ALA A 55 16.15 -15.17 -0.51
CA ALA A 55 17.39 -15.81 -0.95
C ALA A 55 18.62 -15.14 -0.35
N ALA A 56 19.73 -15.87 -0.25
CA ALA A 56 20.98 -15.30 0.23
C ALA A 56 21.69 -14.46 -0.85
N THR A 57 21.44 -14.76 -2.13
CA THR A 57 22.10 -14.11 -3.27
C THR A 57 21.10 -13.61 -4.31
N ALA A 58 21.52 -12.63 -5.12
CA ALA A 58 20.72 -12.11 -6.22
C ALA A 58 20.39 -13.21 -7.25
N THR A 59 21.36 -14.09 -7.54
CA THR A 59 21.19 -15.20 -8.48
C THR A 59 20.11 -16.18 -8.04
N GLU A 60 20.14 -16.61 -6.78
CA GLU A 60 19.11 -17.47 -6.21
C GLU A 60 17.74 -16.77 -6.19
N LEU A 61 17.71 -15.46 -5.89
CA LEU A 61 16.47 -14.71 -5.86
C LEU A 61 15.84 -14.61 -7.25
N ALA A 62 16.63 -14.29 -8.29
CA ALA A 62 16.18 -14.25 -9.68
C ALA A 62 15.64 -15.62 -10.13
N ALA A 63 16.34 -16.71 -9.80
CA ALA A 63 15.86 -18.06 -10.10
C ALA A 63 14.50 -18.35 -9.46
N LYS A 64 14.31 -17.99 -8.17
CA LYS A 64 13.02 -18.13 -7.48
C LYS A 64 11.93 -17.25 -8.10
N MET A 65 12.24 -16.02 -8.50
CA MET A 65 11.29 -15.11 -9.15
C MET A 65 10.82 -15.67 -10.50
N ASN A 66 11.75 -16.19 -11.31
CA ASN A 66 11.43 -16.81 -12.59
C ASN A 66 10.63 -18.10 -12.42
N ALA A 67 10.98 -18.92 -11.41
CA ALA A 67 10.22 -20.13 -11.07
C ALA A 67 8.78 -19.80 -10.63
N LEU A 68 8.59 -18.77 -9.80
CA LEU A 68 7.25 -18.35 -9.32
C LEU A 68 6.35 -17.85 -10.46
N THR A 69 6.93 -17.20 -11.47
CA THR A 69 6.17 -16.65 -12.62
C THR A 69 6.03 -17.65 -13.76
N GLY A 70 6.80 -18.74 -13.76
CA GLY A 70 6.87 -19.69 -14.88
C GLY A 70 7.52 -19.09 -16.13
N SER A 71 8.28 -18.00 -16.00
CA SER A 71 8.85 -17.25 -17.12
C SER A 71 10.24 -16.72 -16.77
N ALA A 72 11.18 -16.75 -17.73
CA ALA A 72 12.55 -16.29 -17.54
C ALA A 72 12.67 -14.79 -17.86
N LEU A 73 11.99 -13.95 -17.06
CA LEU A 73 11.94 -12.49 -17.27
C LEU A 73 13.06 -11.74 -16.54
N ILE A 74 13.61 -12.33 -15.48
CA ILE A 74 14.62 -11.70 -14.64
C ILE A 74 15.98 -12.30 -14.95
N ASP A 75 16.91 -11.49 -15.46
CA ASP A 75 18.31 -11.87 -15.63
C ASP A 75 19.04 -11.78 -14.27
N PRO A 76 19.62 -12.89 -13.76
CA PRO A 76 20.41 -12.91 -12.54
C PRO A 76 21.55 -11.89 -12.50
N ALA A 77 22.29 -11.73 -13.60
CA ALA A 77 23.44 -10.83 -13.66
C ALA A 77 23.01 -9.36 -13.63
N GLN A 78 21.91 -9.05 -14.33
CA GLN A 78 21.33 -7.71 -14.28
C GLN A 78 20.79 -7.37 -12.87
N LEU A 79 20.14 -8.33 -12.21
CA LEU A 79 19.65 -8.13 -10.84
C LEU A 79 20.81 -7.87 -9.87
N ASP A 80 21.89 -8.65 -9.97
CA ASP A 80 23.09 -8.47 -9.16
C ASP A 80 23.73 -7.09 -9.38
N SER A 81 23.88 -6.66 -10.63
CA SER A 81 24.41 -5.34 -10.98
C SER A 81 23.58 -4.21 -10.36
N VAL A 82 22.25 -4.28 -10.43
CA VAL A 82 21.36 -3.25 -9.86
C VAL A 82 21.52 -3.17 -8.34
N ILE A 83 21.68 -4.31 -7.66
CA ILE A 83 21.93 -4.35 -6.22
C ILE A 83 23.28 -3.75 -5.88
N HIS A 84 24.32 -4.18 -6.61
CA HIS A 84 25.69 -3.72 -6.41
C HIS A 84 25.80 -2.20 -6.57
N ASP A 85 25.25 -1.67 -7.66
CA ASP A 85 25.28 -0.23 -7.95
C ASP A 85 24.62 0.57 -6.82
N ARG A 86 23.44 0.11 -6.36
CA ARG A 86 22.77 0.74 -5.22
C ARG A 86 23.62 0.69 -3.95
N ASP A 87 24.23 -0.45 -3.65
CA ASP A 87 25.00 -0.65 -2.42
C ASP A 87 26.30 0.15 -2.41
N VAL A 88 26.95 0.36 -3.56
CA VAL A 88 28.07 1.30 -3.73
C VAL A 88 27.62 2.74 -3.46
N GLN A 89 26.42 3.14 -3.90
CA GLN A 89 25.86 4.47 -3.63
C GLN A 89 25.49 4.66 -2.15
N VAL A 90 25.09 3.58 -1.46
CA VAL A 90 24.91 3.61 0.00
C VAL A 90 26.25 3.77 0.71
N ALA A 91 27.22 2.92 0.39
CA ALA A 91 28.53 2.87 1.05
C ALA A 91 29.35 4.16 0.87
N SER A 92 29.31 4.74 -0.34
CA SER A 92 30.00 6.00 -0.62
C SER A 92 29.39 7.20 0.12
N GLY A 93 28.11 7.14 0.49
CA GLY A 93 27.34 8.29 1.00
C GLY A 93 27.12 9.41 -0.03
N LEU A 94 27.77 9.33 -1.20
CA LEU A 94 27.78 10.31 -2.28
C LEU A 94 26.94 9.75 -3.43
N GLY A 95 25.62 9.80 -3.24
CA GLY A 95 24.69 9.14 -4.15
C GLY A 95 23.87 10.10 -5.01
N LYS A 96 23.79 9.85 -6.31
CA LYS A 96 22.77 10.46 -7.21
C LYS A 96 21.56 9.56 -7.43
N ASP A 97 21.53 8.41 -6.77
CA ASP A 97 20.40 7.49 -6.81
C ASP A 97 19.13 8.17 -6.25
N PRO A 98 18.06 8.27 -7.06
CA PRO A 98 16.83 8.97 -6.65
C PRO A 98 16.07 8.23 -5.54
N GLN A 99 16.16 6.89 -5.47
CA GLN A 99 15.54 6.11 -4.40
C GLN A 99 16.21 6.42 -3.06
N LEU A 100 17.55 6.42 -3.00
CA LEU A 100 18.30 6.77 -1.79
C LEU A 100 18.08 8.23 -1.38
N ALA A 101 17.97 9.15 -2.35
CA ALA A 101 17.61 10.54 -2.07
C ALA A 101 16.23 10.65 -1.41
N ALA A 102 15.23 9.94 -1.94
CA ALA A 102 13.88 9.89 -1.37
C ALA A 102 13.86 9.28 0.04
N ILE A 103 14.59 8.18 0.27
CA ILE A 103 14.73 7.56 1.61
C ILE A 103 15.35 8.55 2.60
N ARG A 104 16.43 9.23 2.21
CA ARG A 104 17.06 10.25 3.07
C ARG A 104 16.13 11.42 3.36
N ALA A 105 15.34 11.85 2.37
CA ALA A 105 14.36 12.93 2.53
C ALA A 105 13.24 12.53 3.50
N ALA A 106 12.64 11.34 3.34
CA ALA A 106 11.60 10.84 4.24
C ALA A 106 12.10 10.76 5.68
N ARG A 107 13.35 10.33 5.89
CA ARG A 107 13.98 10.25 7.21
C ARG A 107 14.30 11.60 7.87
N ARG A 108 14.08 12.73 7.18
CA ARG A 108 14.10 14.07 7.83
C ARG A 108 12.87 14.27 8.72
N PHE A 109 11.77 13.58 8.42
CA PHE A 109 10.60 13.56 9.27
C PHE A 109 10.77 12.55 10.41
N ALA A 110 10.64 13.02 11.65
CA ALA A 110 10.97 12.23 12.84
C ALA A 110 10.13 10.94 12.94
N THR A 111 8.82 11.05 12.67
CA THR A 111 7.91 9.90 12.72
C THR A 111 8.31 8.83 11.70
N ASP A 112 8.65 9.23 10.48
CA ASP A 112 9.06 8.28 9.44
C ASP A 112 10.40 7.63 9.76
N LYS A 113 11.37 8.42 10.26
CA LYS A 113 12.69 7.94 10.67
C LYS A 113 12.59 6.83 11.73
N ILE A 114 11.71 7.02 12.71
CA ILE A 114 11.53 6.12 13.84
C ILE A 114 10.70 4.90 13.41
N MET A 115 9.52 5.14 12.83
CA MET A 115 8.49 4.12 12.68
C MET A 115 8.42 3.44 11.31
N ARG A 116 8.77 4.13 10.22
CA ARG A 116 8.36 3.69 8.86
C ARG A 116 9.49 3.40 7.89
N VAL A 117 10.64 4.05 8.04
CA VAL A 117 11.70 4.00 7.03
C VAL A 117 12.96 3.44 7.66
N ALA A 118 13.53 2.40 7.07
CA ALA A 118 14.78 1.81 7.52
C ALA A 118 15.97 2.77 7.28
N PRO A 119 16.98 2.80 8.18
CA PRO A 119 18.25 3.45 7.88
C PRO A 119 18.85 2.84 6.61
N PRO A 120 19.34 3.65 5.64
CA PRO A 120 20.03 3.11 4.48
C PRO A 120 21.22 2.23 4.88
N HIS A 121 21.25 1.02 4.34
CA HIS A 121 22.34 0.05 4.46
C HIS A 121 22.44 -0.73 3.15
N ARG A 122 23.52 -1.48 2.99
CA ARG A 122 23.71 -2.36 1.83
C ARG A 122 22.69 -3.48 1.88
N LEU A 123 21.99 -3.74 0.77
CA LEU A 123 21.05 -4.85 0.68
C LEU A 123 21.76 -6.20 0.83
N THR A 124 23.01 -6.30 0.37
CA THR A 124 23.82 -7.52 0.46
C THR A 124 24.49 -7.73 1.82
N ASP A 125 24.25 -6.87 2.81
CA ASP A 125 24.84 -7.05 4.14
C ASP A 125 24.23 -8.27 4.84
N PRO A 126 25.04 -9.30 5.22
CA PRO A 126 24.51 -10.50 5.86
C PRO A 126 23.77 -10.23 7.17
N GLU A 127 24.09 -9.15 7.89
CA GLU A 127 23.41 -8.77 9.13
C GLU A 127 21.93 -8.38 8.88
N HIS A 128 21.65 -7.88 7.68
CA HIS A 128 20.32 -7.38 7.29
C HIS A 128 19.52 -8.36 6.41
N GLY A 129 20.16 -9.46 6.00
CA GLY A 129 19.61 -10.47 5.10
C GLY A 129 18.55 -11.39 5.73
N PRO A 130 17.98 -12.32 4.92
CA PRO A 130 18.24 -12.52 3.49
C PRO A 130 17.66 -11.42 2.59
N LEU A 131 17.99 -11.46 1.29
CA LEU A 131 17.31 -10.65 0.27
C LEU A 131 15.86 -11.11 0.12
N LEU A 132 14.98 -10.16 -0.23
CA LEU A 132 13.55 -10.35 -0.32
C LEU A 132 12.96 -9.76 -1.60
N ALA A 133 12.22 -10.56 -2.34
CA ALA A 133 11.39 -10.12 -3.46
C ALA A 133 9.91 -10.39 -3.17
N VAL A 134 9.04 -9.49 -3.64
CA VAL A 134 7.58 -9.63 -3.52
C VAL A 134 6.98 -9.60 -4.91
N ARG A 135 6.16 -10.60 -5.26
CA ARG A 135 5.36 -10.56 -6.48
C ARG A 135 4.25 -9.52 -6.32
N LEU A 136 4.24 -8.53 -7.19
CA LEU A 136 3.18 -7.51 -7.23
C LEU A 136 2.19 -7.86 -8.32
N SER A 137 0.90 -7.75 -7.99
CA SER A 137 -0.21 -7.96 -8.92
C SER A 137 -1.04 -6.69 -9.03
N VAL A 138 -1.55 -6.40 -10.22
CA VAL A 138 -2.51 -5.32 -10.41
C VAL A 138 -3.86 -5.76 -9.83
N LEU A 139 -4.41 -4.93 -8.94
CA LEU A 139 -5.73 -5.14 -8.33
C LEU A 139 -6.59 -3.89 -8.56
N THR A 140 -7.85 -4.11 -8.94
CA THR A 140 -8.87 -3.07 -8.95
C THR A 140 -9.33 -2.81 -7.50
N ARG A 141 -8.94 -1.68 -6.93
CA ARG A 141 -9.22 -1.34 -5.52
C ARG A 141 -10.46 -0.46 -5.31
N LYS A 142 -10.94 0.23 -6.37
CA LYS A 142 -12.07 1.17 -6.34
C LYS A 142 -12.71 1.25 -7.73
N SER A 143 -14.03 1.40 -7.76
CA SER A 143 -14.76 1.78 -8.96
C SER A 143 -15.10 3.27 -8.92
N LEU A 144 -14.54 4.07 -9.83
CA LEU A 144 -14.78 5.52 -9.87
C LEU A 144 -16.06 5.88 -10.65
N GLY A 145 -16.59 4.93 -11.43
CA GLY A 145 -17.91 5.05 -12.04
C GLY A 145 -19.02 4.80 -11.04
N GLY A 146 -20.26 5.02 -11.46
CA GLY A 146 -21.44 4.80 -10.65
C GLY A 146 -22.67 5.44 -11.27
N LEU A 147 -23.77 5.43 -10.52
CA LEU A 147 -24.98 6.16 -10.88
C LEU A 147 -24.69 7.66 -10.90
N GLN A 148 -25.09 8.34 -11.97
CA GLN A 148 -24.97 9.78 -12.07
C GLN A 148 -25.94 10.44 -11.09
N THR A 149 -25.47 11.43 -10.34
CA THR A 149 -26.30 12.15 -9.37
C THR A 149 -26.11 13.65 -9.47
N ASP A 150 -27.10 14.40 -9.01
CA ASP A 150 -26.94 15.83 -8.74
C ASP A 150 -26.34 16.10 -7.33
N LEU A 151 -26.26 17.37 -6.95
CA LEU A 151 -25.74 17.82 -5.65
C LEU A 151 -26.60 17.41 -4.45
N ARG A 152 -27.81 16.90 -4.68
CA ARG A 152 -28.70 16.35 -3.66
C ARG A 152 -28.64 14.82 -3.60
N SER A 153 -27.74 14.22 -4.38
CA SER A 153 -27.56 12.77 -4.48
C SER A 153 -28.77 12.03 -5.06
N ARG A 154 -29.63 12.73 -5.81
CA ARG A 154 -30.70 12.11 -6.60
C ARG A 154 -30.12 11.50 -7.85
N VAL A 155 -30.53 10.28 -8.20
CA VAL A 155 -30.09 9.61 -9.43
C VAL A 155 -30.69 10.32 -10.63
N LEU A 156 -29.87 10.56 -11.65
CA LEU A 156 -30.30 11.17 -12.91
C LEU A 156 -30.48 10.11 -13.99
N ASP A 157 -31.50 10.26 -14.82
CA ASP A 157 -31.65 9.50 -16.07
C ASP A 157 -30.73 10.02 -17.19
N ASP A 158 -30.86 9.44 -18.38
CA ASP A 158 -30.05 9.79 -19.55
C ASP A 158 -30.29 11.21 -20.08
N SER A 159 -31.43 11.82 -19.73
CA SER A 159 -31.77 13.21 -20.02
C SER A 159 -31.26 14.18 -18.95
N GLY A 160 -30.68 13.68 -17.86
CA GLY A 160 -30.23 14.46 -16.72
C GLY A 160 -31.34 14.84 -15.74
N VAL A 161 -32.51 14.20 -15.84
CA VAL A 161 -33.67 14.45 -14.97
C VAL A 161 -33.62 13.52 -13.75
N PRO A 162 -33.90 14.03 -12.53
CA PRO A 162 -33.95 13.19 -11.34
C PRO A 162 -35.04 12.12 -11.42
N VAL A 163 -34.64 10.85 -11.22
CA VAL A 163 -35.56 9.73 -11.10
C VAL A 163 -36.27 9.79 -9.73
N PRO A 164 -37.61 9.90 -9.67
CA PRO A 164 -38.32 10.08 -8.42
C PRO A 164 -38.04 8.97 -7.39
N GLY A 165 -37.70 9.36 -6.17
CA GLY A 165 -37.44 8.45 -5.06
C GLY A 165 -36.11 7.69 -5.12
N MET A 166 -35.29 7.90 -6.16
CA MET A 166 -34.04 7.17 -6.35
C MET A 166 -32.83 8.03 -5.97
N TYR A 167 -31.99 7.49 -5.08
CA TYR A 167 -30.78 8.16 -4.58
C TYR A 167 -29.58 7.22 -4.65
N ALA A 168 -28.39 7.79 -4.82
CA ALA A 168 -27.13 7.06 -4.77
C ALA A 168 -26.06 7.87 -4.03
N ALA A 169 -25.23 7.18 -3.26
CA ALA A 169 -24.16 7.77 -2.47
C ALA A 169 -22.97 6.81 -2.34
N GLY A 170 -21.82 7.36 -1.95
CA GLY A 170 -20.60 6.58 -1.80
C GLY A 170 -20.16 5.90 -3.10
N GLU A 171 -19.57 4.70 -3.00
CA GLU A 171 -19.01 4.00 -4.18
C GLU A 171 -20.07 3.72 -5.26
N ALA A 172 -21.34 3.52 -4.90
CA ALA A 172 -22.43 3.36 -5.87
C ALA A 172 -22.62 4.59 -6.78
N ALA A 173 -22.17 5.76 -6.35
CA ALA A 173 -22.16 7.01 -7.11
C ALA A 173 -20.71 7.46 -7.42
N GLY A 174 -19.75 6.53 -7.49
CA GLY A 174 -18.35 6.86 -7.76
C GLY A 174 -17.69 7.63 -6.62
N PHE A 175 -17.92 7.24 -5.37
CA PHE A 175 -17.34 7.82 -4.15
C PHE A 175 -17.62 9.33 -3.94
N GLY A 176 -18.82 9.78 -4.31
CA GLY A 176 -19.24 11.16 -4.05
C GLY A 176 -20.33 11.71 -4.94
N GLY A 177 -20.68 11.01 -6.03
CA GLY A 177 -21.70 11.44 -6.98
C GLY A 177 -21.19 12.43 -8.02
N GLY A 178 -21.97 12.60 -9.08
CA GLY A 178 -21.75 13.61 -10.12
C GLY A 178 -20.40 13.54 -10.86
N GLY A 179 -19.72 12.39 -10.86
CA GLY A 179 -18.43 12.23 -11.52
C GLY A 179 -17.26 12.97 -10.84
N ILE A 180 -17.35 13.26 -9.54
CA ILE A 180 -16.39 14.12 -8.82
C ILE A 180 -14.91 13.68 -8.93
N HIS A 181 -14.65 12.37 -9.07
CA HIS A 181 -13.28 11.85 -9.25
C HIS A 181 -12.87 11.65 -10.71
N GLY A 182 -13.80 11.86 -11.67
CA GLY A 182 -13.56 11.63 -13.10
C GLY A 182 -12.87 10.29 -13.38
N HIS A 183 -11.75 10.34 -14.10
CA HIS A 183 -10.94 9.15 -14.42
C HIS A 183 -9.93 8.76 -13.34
N ARG A 184 -9.56 9.67 -12.43
CA ARG A 184 -8.51 9.46 -11.43
C ARG A 184 -8.84 10.22 -10.16
N ALA A 185 -8.95 9.50 -9.05
CA ALA A 185 -9.17 10.09 -7.74
C ALA A 185 -7.85 10.53 -7.09
N LEU A 186 -7.94 11.57 -6.27
CA LEU A 186 -6.87 11.97 -5.35
C LEU A 186 -6.85 11.03 -4.13
N GLU A 187 -5.66 10.79 -3.57
CA GLU A 187 -5.56 9.99 -2.36
C GLU A 187 -6.27 10.68 -1.18
N GLY A 188 -7.01 9.91 -0.37
CA GLY A 188 -7.70 10.40 0.82
C GLY A 188 -9.08 11.03 0.59
N THR A 189 -9.56 11.20 -0.64
CA THR A 189 -10.83 11.92 -0.92
C THR A 189 -12.08 11.03 -0.89
N PHE A 190 -11.92 9.70 -0.91
CA PHE A 190 -13.02 8.74 -1.03
C PHE A 190 -14.00 8.79 0.14
N LEU A 191 -13.51 8.67 1.38
CA LEU A 191 -14.36 8.59 2.57
C LEU A 191 -15.19 9.86 2.75
N GLY A 192 -14.58 11.03 2.53
CA GLY A 192 -15.28 12.31 2.58
C GLY A 192 -16.45 12.34 1.59
N GLY A 193 -16.20 11.98 0.32
CA GLY A 193 -17.25 11.93 -0.69
C GLY A 193 -18.39 10.98 -0.32
N CYS A 194 -18.11 9.80 0.24
CA CYS A 194 -19.14 8.89 0.75
C CYS A 194 -19.99 9.51 1.86
N LEU A 195 -19.37 10.15 2.85
CA LEU A 195 -20.08 10.75 3.98
C LEU A 195 -20.96 11.93 3.56
N PHE A 196 -20.44 12.80 2.68
CA PHE A 196 -21.20 13.98 2.23
C PHE A 196 -22.35 13.61 1.30
N SER A 197 -22.13 12.72 0.33
CA SER A 197 -23.21 12.23 -0.54
C SER A 197 -24.27 11.45 0.24
N GLY A 198 -23.86 10.60 1.18
CA GLY A 198 -24.81 9.87 2.05
C GLY A 198 -25.67 10.82 2.88
N ARG A 199 -25.06 11.86 3.44
CA ARG A 199 -25.77 12.90 4.19
C ARG A 199 -26.73 13.71 3.31
N ALA A 200 -26.33 14.05 2.08
CA ALA A 200 -27.16 14.77 1.13
C ALA A 200 -28.39 13.95 0.74
N ALA A 201 -28.18 12.68 0.35
CA ALA A 201 -29.25 11.74 0.02
C ALA A 201 -30.26 11.59 1.16
N GLY A 202 -29.79 11.34 2.39
CA GLY A 202 -30.68 11.16 3.55
C GLY A 202 -31.51 12.42 3.87
N ARG A 203 -30.95 13.61 3.68
CA ARG A 203 -31.67 14.88 3.93
C ARG A 203 -32.73 15.17 2.88
N ASP A 204 -32.40 14.98 1.60
CA ASP A 204 -33.35 15.25 0.51
C ASP A 204 -34.47 14.20 0.48
N ALA A 205 -34.13 12.92 0.73
CA ALA A 205 -35.11 11.86 0.90
C ALA A 205 -36.10 12.17 2.04
N ALA A 206 -35.62 12.58 3.21
CA ALA A 206 -36.49 12.91 4.35
C ALA A 206 -37.37 14.15 4.10
N ALA A 207 -36.90 15.12 3.32
CA ALA A 207 -37.66 16.33 2.99
C ALA A 207 -38.70 16.11 1.86
N SER A 208 -38.63 14.97 1.17
CA SER A 208 -39.49 14.63 0.02
C SER A 208 -40.66 13.72 0.40
N VAL A 209 -40.83 13.42 1.70
CA VAL A 209 -41.94 12.63 2.26
C VAL A 209 -43.07 13.54 2.73
#